data_AF-A0A3C1S6D3-F1
#
_entry.id   AF-A0A3C1S6D3-F1
#
_cell.length_a   1.000
_cell.length_b   1.000
_cell.length_c   1.000
_cell.angle_alpha   90.00
_cell.angle_beta   90.00
_cell.angle_gamma   90.00
#
_symmetry.space_group_name_H-M   'P 1'
#
loop_
_entity.id
_entity.type
_entity.pdbx_description
1 polymer ?
#
loop_
_entity_poly.entity_id
_entity_poly.type
_entity_poly.pdbx_seq_one_letter_code
_entity_poly.pdbx_strand_id
1 'polypeptide(L)'
;MTETNISRMVIAMLHTGQSLKSSDIAGSLSQSLGWPVSVRDISAILSKISDKSKCDLGYFIVKVRQGNAFIYGLAKEALLLSEDQVYELTLKTGGYTLNQAISDFPELAQYIPRTPAPKFKI
;
A
#
# COMPACT_ATOMS: atom_id res chain seq x y z
N MET A 1 5.19 -19.36 7.63
CA MET A 1 5.40 -18.10 8.38
C MET A 1 6.17 -17.06 7.56
N THR A 2 5.96 -16.96 6.24
CA THR A 2 6.89 -16.22 5.34
C THR A 2 6.24 -15.05 4.59
N GLU A 3 4.97 -15.15 4.18
CA GLU A 3 4.33 -14.12 3.35
C GLU A 3 3.98 -12.84 4.14
N THR A 4 3.49 -12.98 5.37
CA THR A 4 3.11 -11.85 6.24
C THR A 4 4.31 -10.97 6.60
N ASN A 5 5.47 -11.60 6.79
CA ASN A 5 6.71 -10.90 7.13
C ASN A 5 7.22 -10.07 5.93
N ILE A 6 7.29 -10.67 4.74
CA ILE A 6 7.69 -9.96 3.51
C ILE A 6 6.70 -8.83 3.18
N SER A 7 5.39 -9.05 3.34
CA SER A 7 4.40 -7.99 3.08
C SER A 7 4.61 -6.76 3.96
N ARG A 8 4.93 -6.96 5.25
CA ARG A 8 5.24 -5.87 6.17
C ARG A 8 6.53 -5.15 5.77
N MET A 9 7.57 -5.88 5.36
CA MET A 9 8.81 -5.28 4.85
C MET A 9 8.59 -4.48 3.55
N VAL A 10 7.74 -4.94 2.64
CA VAL A 10 7.35 -4.19 1.43
C VAL A 10 6.69 -2.87 1.82
N ILE A 11 5.78 -2.91 2.79
CA ILE A 11 5.08 -1.71 3.28
C ILE A 11 6.05 -0.75 3.95
N ALA A 12 6.96 -1.26 4.79
CA ALA A 12 8.03 -0.46 5.41
C ALA A 12 8.89 0.25 4.35
N MET A 13 9.23 -0.44 3.26
CA MET A 13 9.97 0.17 2.14
C MET A 13 9.18 1.30 1.47
N LEU A 14 7.88 1.13 1.22
CA LEU A 14 7.05 2.19 0.65
C LEU A 14 6.85 3.36 1.63
N HIS A 15 6.81 3.08 2.93
CA HIS A 15 6.67 4.07 4.00
C HIS A 15 7.89 4.98 4.14
N THR A 16 9.04 4.62 3.56
CA THR A 16 10.18 5.55 3.41
C THR A 16 9.90 6.74 2.50
N GLY A 17 8.75 6.74 1.78
CA GLY A 17 8.39 7.76 0.80
C GLY A 17 9.03 7.55 -0.58
N GLN A 18 9.85 6.50 -0.74
CA GLN A 18 10.44 6.16 -2.02
C GLN A 18 9.42 5.54 -2.97
N SER A 19 9.55 5.89 -4.25
CA SER A 19 8.79 5.28 -5.33
C SER A 19 9.65 4.18 -5.98
N LEU A 20 9.23 2.93 -5.83
CA LEU A 20 10.05 1.74 -6.12
C LEU A 20 9.36 0.79 -7.10
N LYS A 21 10.14 0.10 -7.93
CA LYS A 21 9.66 -1.06 -8.72
C LYS A 21 9.70 -2.32 -7.86
N SER A 22 8.96 -3.34 -8.30
CA SER A 22 9.01 -4.67 -7.66
C SER A 22 10.42 -5.28 -7.68
N SER A 23 11.21 -5.01 -8.72
CA SER A 23 12.62 -5.42 -8.81
C SER A 23 13.50 -4.76 -7.74
N ASP A 24 13.27 -3.48 -7.47
CA ASP A 24 14.09 -2.69 -6.55
C ASP A 24 13.84 -3.14 -5.10
N ILE A 25 12.57 -3.37 -4.77
CA ILE A 25 12.16 -3.93 -3.48
C ILE A 25 12.72 -5.35 -3.31
N ALA A 26 12.55 -6.22 -4.30
CA ALA A 26 13.08 -7.59 -4.23
C ALA A 26 14.60 -7.61 -4.05
N GLY A 27 15.34 -6.75 -4.77
CA GLY A 27 16.78 -6.61 -4.62
C GLY A 27 17.19 -6.15 -3.22
N SER A 28 16.54 -5.11 -2.71
CA SER A 28 16.81 -4.55 -1.38
C SER A 28 16.51 -5.56 -0.26
N LEU A 29 15.39 -6.26 -0.36
CA LEU A 29 15.04 -7.31 0.60
C LEU A 29 15.97 -8.51 0.51
N SER A 30 16.39 -8.91 -0.69
CA SER A 30 17.35 -10.00 -0.86
C SER A 30 18.69 -9.68 -0.20
N GLN A 31 19.15 -8.43 -0.35
CA GLN A 31 20.38 -7.96 0.28
C GLN A 31 20.27 -7.93 1.81
N SER A 32 19.14 -7.45 2.33
CA SER A 32 18.89 -7.36 3.77
C SER A 32 18.74 -8.74 4.44
N LEU A 33 18.06 -9.68 3.78
CA LEU A 33 17.77 -11.00 4.32
C LEU A 33 18.92 -12.01 4.10
N GLY A 34 19.80 -11.77 3.13
CA GLY A 34 20.89 -12.69 2.78
C GLY A 34 20.44 -13.90 1.94
N TRP A 35 19.21 -13.90 1.43
CA TRP A 35 18.70 -14.91 0.49
C TRP A 35 17.86 -14.28 -0.62
N PRO A 36 17.73 -14.93 -1.80
CA PRO A 36 16.96 -14.37 -2.91
C PRO A 36 15.47 -14.24 -2.59
N VAL A 37 14.92 -13.04 -2.83
CA VAL A 37 13.48 -12.72 -2.77
C VAL A 37 12.94 -12.62 -4.20
N SER A 38 11.83 -13.32 -4.47
CA SER A 38 11.20 -13.39 -5.78
C SER A 38 10.55 -12.07 -6.19
N VAL A 39 10.96 -11.50 -7.34
CA VAL A 39 10.31 -10.32 -7.95
C VAL A 39 8.83 -10.58 -8.26
N ARG A 40 8.49 -11.83 -8.63
CA ARG A 40 7.10 -12.23 -8.88
C ARG A 40 6.26 -12.13 -7.61
N ASP A 41 6.80 -12.55 -6.47
CA ASP A 41 6.09 -12.57 -5.19
C ASP A 41 5.88 -11.13 -4.70
N ILE A 42 6.91 -10.28 -4.82
CA ILE A 42 6.79 -8.84 -4.55
C ILE A 42 5.74 -8.19 -5.46
N SER A 43 5.71 -8.56 -6.74
CA SER A 43 4.70 -8.05 -7.67
C SER A 43 3.27 -8.47 -7.29
N ALA A 44 3.10 -9.69 -6.75
CA ALA A 44 1.82 -10.17 -6.25
C ALA A 44 1.38 -9.41 -4.98
N ILE A 45 2.31 -9.17 -4.05
CA ILE A 45 2.06 -8.37 -2.84
C ILE A 45 1.64 -6.95 -3.23
N LEU A 46 2.43 -6.28 -4.08
CA LEU A 46 2.13 -4.92 -4.56
C LEU A 46 0.78 -4.85 -5.27
N SER A 47 0.44 -5.85 -6.08
CA SER A 47 -0.86 -5.93 -6.74
C SER A 47 -2.01 -6.03 -5.74
N LYS A 48 -1.84 -6.79 -4.66
CA LYS A 48 -2.84 -6.94 -3.61
C LYS A 48 -3.00 -5.67 -2.78
N ILE A 49 -1.91 -5.05 -2.32
CA ILE A 49 -1.98 -3.88 -1.44
C ILE A 49 -2.34 -2.58 -2.17
N SER A 50 -2.16 -2.53 -3.50
CA SER A 50 -2.58 -1.39 -4.34
C SER A 50 -4.03 -1.49 -4.83
N ASP A 51 -4.72 -2.59 -4.54
CA ASP A 51 -6.11 -2.80 -4.94
C ASP A 51 -7.06 -2.38 -3.81
N LYS A 52 -7.74 -1.25 -4.03
CA LYS A 52 -8.73 -0.67 -3.11
C LYS A 52 -9.90 -1.61 -2.79
N SER A 53 -10.17 -2.59 -3.66
CA SER A 53 -11.20 -3.61 -3.40
C SER A 53 -10.73 -4.73 -2.48
N LYS A 54 -9.42 -4.81 -2.20
CA LYS A 54 -8.80 -5.86 -1.38
C LYS A 54 -8.47 -5.39 0.03
N CYS A 55 -8.04 -4.13 0.17
CA CYS A 55 -7.73 -3.52 1.47
C CYS A 55 -7.71 -1.98 1.39
N ASP A 56 -7.85 -1.35 2.56
CA ASP A 56 -7.94 0.10 2.71
C ASP A 56 -6.64 0.82 2.30
N LEU A 57 -5.48 0.18 2.50
CA LEU A 57 -4.19 0.75 2.06
C LEU A 57 -4.18 1.06 0.55
N GLY A 58 -4.99 0.34 -0.25
CA GLY A 58 -5.08 0.55 -1.69
C GLY A 58 -5.56 1.94 -2.09
N TYR A 59 -6.22 2.69 -1.20
CA TYR A 59 -6.57 4.09 -1.44
C TYR A 59 -5.34 5.01 -1.43
N PHE A 60 -4.29 4.64 -0.70
CA PHE A 60 -3.12 5.48 -0.47
C PHE A 60 -1.88 5.04 -1.27
N ILE A 61 -1.94 3.93 -1.99
CA ILE A 61 -0.86 3.51 -2.88
C ILE A 61 -0.92 4.25 -4.21
N VAL A 62 0.17 4.94 -4.54
CA VAL A 62 0.38 5.57 -5.83
C VAL A 62 1.02 4.56 -6.78
N LYS A 63 0.38 4.30 -7.92
CA LYS A 63 0.84 3.37 -8.94
C LYS A 63 0.98 4.08 -10.28
N VAL A 64 2.20 4.18 -10.80
CA VAL A 64 2.50 4.86 -12.08
C VAL A 64 3.19 3.88 -13.03
N ARG A 65 2.74 3.84 -14.29
CA ARG A 65 3.41 3.04 -15.33
C ARG A 65 4.66 3.76 -15.82
N GLN A 66 5.81 3.10 -15.76
CA GLN A 66 7.09 3.59 -16.30
C GLN A 66 7.64 2.53 -17.28
N GLY A 67 7.47 2.79 -18.58
CA GLY A 67 7.86 1.84 -19.63
C GLY A 67 7.08 0.52 -19.53
N ASN A 68 7.81 -0.58 -19.36
CA ASN A 68 7.24 -1.93 -19.21
C ASN A 68 6.90 -2.30 -17.75
N ALA A 69 7.23 -1.45 -16.78
CA ALA A 69 7.04 -1.72 -15.35
C ALA A 69 6.09 -0.72 -14.69
N PHE A 70 5.69 -1.03 -13.45
CA PHE A 70 5.00 -0.10 -12.57
C PHE A 70 5.95 0.32 -11.44
N ILE A 71 5.87 1.60 -11.07
CA ILE A 71 6.46 2.15 -9.87
C ILE A 71 5.35 2.32 -8.85
N TYR A 72 5.63 1.93 -7.62
CA TYR A 72 4.74 2.00 -6.47
C TYR A 72 5.32 2.93 -5.43
N GLY A 73 4.49 3.77 -4.84
CA GLY A 73 4.84 4.63 -3.70
C GLY A 73 3.65 4.77 -2.76
N LEU A 74 3.90 5.32 -1.59
CA LEU A 74 2.84 5.73 -0.67
C LEU A 74 2.50 7.21 -0.88
N ALA A 75 1.22 7.55 -0.83
CA ALA A 75 0.76 8.94 -0.85
C ALA A 75 1.45 9.75 0.26
N LYS A 76 1.78 11.01 -0.05
CA LYS A 76 2.59 11.85 0.84
C LYS A 76 1.98 12.00 2.23
N GLU A 77 0.67 12.22 2.29
CA GLU A 77 -0.10 12.38 3.52
C GLU A 77 -0.18 11.06 4.29
N ALA A 78 -0.19 9.92 3.61
CA ALA A 78 -0.20 8.60 4.26
C ALA A 78 1.15 8.24 4.91
N LEU A 79 2.22 9.01 4.65
CA LEU A 79 3.49 8.90 5.39
C LEU A 79 3.36 9.37 6.84
N LEU A 80 2.31 10.13 7.18
CA LEU A 80 2.04 10.58 8.56
C LEU A 80 1.53 9.45 9.46
N LEU A 81 0.97 8.39 8.87
CA LEU A 81 0.60 7.17 9.58
C LEU A 81 1.88 6.47 10.05
N SER A 82 1.85 5.85 11.22
CA SER A 82 2.92 4.94 11.63
C SER A 82 2.99 3.71 10.72
N GLU A 83 4.15 3.06 10.62
CA GLU A 83 4.31 1.83 9.83
C GLU A 83 3.26 0.77 10.20
N ASP A 84 2.95 0.65 11.50
CA ASP A 84 1.94 -0.27 12.02
C ASP A 84 0.53 0.09 11.53
N GLN A 85 0.14 1.36 11.57
CA GLN A 85 -1.15 1.81 11.01
C GLN A 85 -1.24 1.56 9.50
N VAL A 86 -0.15 1.78 8.76
CA VAL A 86 -0.10 1.49 7.32
C VAL A 86 -0.23 -0.01 7.05
N TYR A 87 0.44 -0.84 7.84
CA TYR A 87 0.31 -2.29 7.75
C TYR A 87 -1.12 -2.76 8.10
N GLU A 88 -1.71 -2.22 9.16
CA GLU A 88 -3.04 -2.59 9.61
C GLU A 88 -4.13 -2.24 8.58
N LEU A 89 -3.95 -1.18 7.79
CA LEU A 89 -4.82 -0.86 6.65
C LEU A 89 -4.82 -1.94 5.54
N THR A 90 -3.91 -2.92 5.60
CA THR A 90 -3.94 -4.10 4.72
C THR A 90 -4.82 -5.24 5.24
N LEU A 91 -5.19 -5.20 6.53
CA LEU A 91 -5.99 -6.22 7.17
C LEU A 91 -7.47 -6.00 6.86
N LYS A 92 -8.19 -7.09 6.54
CA LYS A 92 -9.62 -7.02 6.23
C LYS A 92 -10.50 -6.81 7.47
N THR A 93 -10.02 -7.21 8.64
CA THR A 93 -10.76 -7.17 9.90
C THR A 93 -9.79 -6.98 11.06
N GLY A 94 -10.17 -6.18 12.05
CA GLY A 94 -9.46 -6.09 13.34
C GLY A 94 -8.18 -5.25 13.38
N GLY A 95 -7.96 -4.38 12.39
CA GLY A 95 -6.86 -3.39 12.39
C GLY A 95 -7.38 -1.95 12.21
N TYR A 96 -6.44 -1.00 12.18
CA TYR A 96 -6.67 0.40 11.78
C TYR A 96 -7.43 0.50 10.45
N THR A 97 -8.57 1.20 10.47
CA THR A 97 -9.51 1.26 9.34
C THR A 97 -9.36 2.56 8.56
N LEU A 98 -9.86 2.57 7.31
CA LEU A 98 -9.93 3.79 6.51
C LEU A 98 -10.65 4.95 7.23
N ASN A 99 -11.75 4.67 7.91
CA ASN A 99 -12.50 5.71 8.65
C ASN A 99 -11.68 6.28 9.80
N GLN A 100 -10.93 5.44 10.51
CA GLN A 100 -10.02 5.92 11.57
C GLN A 100 -8.90 6.76 10.97
N ALA A 101 -8.32 6.30 9.85
CA ALA A 101 -7.28 7.05 9.13
C ALA A 101 -7.73 8.47 8.75
N ILE A 102 -8.94 8.62 8.22
CA ILE A 102 -9.49 9.94 7.86
C ILE A 102 -9.84 10.77 9.10
N SER A 103 -10.33 10.12 10.17
CA SER A 103 -10.65 10.81 11.42
C SER A 103 -9.39 11.43 12.04
N ASP A 104 -8.30 10.68 12.04
CA ASP A 104 -7.04 11.10 12.65
C ASP A 104 -6.26 12.05 11.71
N PHE A 105 -6.34 11.83 10.39
CA PHE A 105 -5.67 12.61 9.35
C PHE A 105 -6.66 13.00 8.23
N PRO A 106 -7.42 14.10 8.40
CA PRO A 106 -8.47 14.50 7.45
C PRO A 106 -8.00 14.72 6.01
N GLU A 107 -6.73 15.11 5.81
CA GLU A 107 -6.13 15.24 4.48
C GLU A 107 -6.13 13.94 3.66
N LEU A 108 -6.26 12.76 4.28
CA LEU A 108 -6.36 11.48 3.58
C LEU A 108 -7.67 11.33 2.81
N ALA A 109 -8.72 12.08 3.17
CA ALA A 109 -10.01 12.03 2.50
C ALA A 109 -9.93 12.39 1.00
N GLN A 110 -8.91 13.13 0.58
CA GLN A 110 -8.72 13.52 -0.84
C GLN A 110 -8.47 12.31 -1.76
N TYR A 111 -7.94 11.21 -1.22
CA TYR A 111 -7.61 10.00 -1.97
C TYR A 111 -8.80 9.07 -2.18
N ILE A 112 -9.91 9.35 -1.48
CA ILE A 112 -11.12 8.54 -1.54
C ILE A 112 -12.02 9.15 -2.61
N PRO A 113 -12.38 8.40 -3.66
CA PRO A 113 -13.30 8.89 -4.67
C PRO A 113 -14.62 9.25 -3.98
N ARG A 114 -15.00 10.53 -4.02
CA ARG A 114 -16.33 10.96 -3.61
C ARG A 114 -17.31 10.24 -4.52
N THR A 115 -17.98 9.21 -4.00
CA THR A 115 -19.07 8.59 -4.74
C THR A 115 -20.13 9.69 -4.93
N PRO A 116 -20.57 10.02 -6.14
CA PRO A 116 -21.75 10.85 -6.27
C PRO A 116 -22.89 10.11 -5.56
N ALA A 117 -23.63 10.82 -4.70
CA ALA A 117 -24.77 10.26 -3.99
C ALA A 117 -25.66 9.50 -4.97
N PRO A 118 -26.21 8.32 -4.59
CA PRO A 118 -27.12 7.60 -5.46
C PRO A 118 -28.25 8.55 -5.85
N LYS A 119 -28.35 8.85 -7.15
CA LYS A 119 -29.51 9.57 -7.67
C LYS A 119 -30.70 8.64 -7.48
N PHE A 120 -31.44 8.82 -6.38
CA PHE A 120 -32.76 8.22 -6.24
C PHE A 120 -33.58 8.72 -7.43
N LYS A 121 -33.88 7.82 -8.37
CA LYS A 121 -34.93 8.05 -9.35
C LYS A 121 -36.25 7.93 -8.58
N ILE A 122 -36.90 9.06 -8.37
CA ILE A 122 -38.30 9.15 -7.96
C ILE A 122 -39.15 8.90 -9.20
#